data_AF-A0A812NF04-F1
#
_entry.id   AF-A0A812NF04-F1
#
_cell.length_a   1.000
_cell.length_b   1.000
_cell.length_c   1.000
_cell.angle_alpha   90.00
_cell.angle_beta   90.00
_cell.angle_gamma   90.00
#
_symmetry.space_group_name_H-M   'P 1'
#
loop_
_entity.id
_entity.type
_entity.pdbx_description
1 polymer ?
#
loop_
_entity_poly.entity_id
_entity_poly.type
_entity_poly.pdbx_seq_one_letter_code
_entity_poly.pdbx_strand_id
1 'polypeptide(L)'
;NAGCAPYPIFWRRSPLRKNPYIAPAPGMLEPPPVIYKPEDLIVGETIDVLGREIVLYDCDDFTRSFYRSYMGMEQASIKIDHPPLTH
;
A
#
# COMPACT_ATOMS: atom_id res chain seq x y z
N ASN A 1 -26.76 4.54 -1.43
CA ASN A 1 -26.27 4.61 -2.83
C ASN A 1 -25.06 5.53 -2.86
N ALA A 2 -23.87 4.99 -3.19
CA ALA A 2 -22.60 5.71 -3.00
C ALA A 2 -22.23 6.70 -4.13
N GLY A 3 -23.09 6.94 -5.12
CA GLY A 3 -22.88 7.89 -6.23
C GLY A 3 -21.73 7.55 -7.21
N CYS A 4 -20.84 6.64 -6.85
CA CYS A 4 -19.69 6.20 -7.64
C CYS A 4 -20.08 5.04 -8.57
N ALA A 5 -19.60 5.08 -9.82
CA ALA A 5 -19.80 3.99 -10.78
C ALA A 5 -19.06 2.72 -10.32
N PRO A 6 -19.59 1.52 -10.61
CA PRO A 6 -19.01 0.26 -10.12
C PRO A 6 -17.77 -0.10 -10.93
N TYR A 7 -16.61 0.41 -10.52
CA TYR A 7 -15.32 -0.03 -11.03
C TYR A 7 -14.81 -1.19 -10.16
N PRO A 8 -14.70 -2.42 -10.69
CA PRO A 8 -14.32 -3.59 -9.87
C PRO A 8 -12.85 -3.56 -9.44
N ILE A 9 -12.03 -2.68 -10.02
CA ILE A 9 -10.59 -2.61 -9.81
C ILE A 9 -10.19 -1.14 -9.62
N PHE A 10 -9.58 -0.84 -8.47
CA PHE A 10 -9.00 0.48 -8.21
C PHE A 10 -7.62 0.65 -8.87
N TRP A 11 -6.76 -0.38 -8.77
CA TRP A 11 -5.45 -0.43 -9.43
C TRP A 11 -5.20 -1.77 -10.12
N ARG A 12 -4.44 -1.73 -11.23
CA ARG A 12 -4.00 -2.95 -11.91
C ARG A 12 -2.98 -3.72 -11.05
N ARG A 13 -2.96 -5.04 -11.21
CA ARG A 13 -1.97 -5.90 -10.55
C ARG A 13 -0.59 -5.69 -11.18
N SER A 14 0.29 -4.99 -10.47
CA SER A 14 1.71 -4.85 -10.82
C SER A 14 2.55 -4.60 -9.56
N PRO A 15 3.88 -4.84 -9.58
CA PRO A 15 4.74 -4.51 -8.46
C PRO A 15 4.68 -3.00 -8.13
N LEU A 16 4.51 -2.66 -6.86
CA LEU A 16 4.45 -1.28 -6.40
C LEU A 16 5.87 -0.74 -6.18
N ARG A 17 6.23 0.34 -6.87
CA ARG A 17 7.53 1.00 -6.72
C ARG A 17 7.43 2.04 -5.58
N LYS A 18 8.44 2.09 -4.72
CA LYS A 18 8.56 3.11 -3.66
C LYS A 18 8.96 4.47 -4.23
N ASN A 19 9.84 4.45 -5.23
CA ASN A 19 10.37 5.68 -5.81
C ASN A 19 9.47 6.14 -6.96
N PRO A 20 9.22 7.45 -7.10
CA PRO A 20 8.54 7.99 -8.27
C PRO A 20 9.36 7.64 -9.51
N TYR A 21 8.68 7.25 -10.59
CA TYR A 21 9.34 6.98 -11.87
C TYR A 21 9.94 8.29 -12.40
N ILE A 22 11.26 8.41 -12.33
CA ILE A 22 12.01 9.51 -12.94
C ILE A 22 12.52 9.00 -14.28
N ALA A 23 12.06 9.62 -15.37
CA ALA A 23 12.59 9.34 -16.70
C ALA A 23 14.09 9.68 -16.70
N PRO A 24 14.98 8.72 -17.03
CA PRO A 24 16.40 9.01 -17.12
C PRO A 24 16.66 9.97 -18.27
N ALA A 25 17.67 10.82 -18.12
CA ALA A 25 18.21 11.55 -19.26
C ALA A 25 18.76 10.56 -20.29
N PRO A 26 18.69 10.87 -21.61
CA PRO A 26 19.27 10.02 -22.64
C PRO A 26 20.74 9.70 -22.34
N GLY A 27 21.09 8.41 -22.35
CA GLY A 27 22.44 7.93 -22.02
C GLY A 27 22.68 7.54 -20.56
N MET A 28 21.69 7.74 -19.67
CA MET A 28 21.73 7.25 -18.29
C MET A 28 21.02 5.89 -18.16
N LEU A 29 21.64 4.95 -17.45
CA LEU A 29 21.00 3.68 -17.09
C LEU A 29 19.91 3.92 -16.04
N GLU A 30 18.74 3.29 -16.22
CA GLU A 30 17.69 3.34 -15.20
C GLU A 30 18.18 2.67 -13.90
N PRO A 31 18.08 3.32 -12.73
CA PRO A 31 18.35 2.64 -11.48
C PRO A 31 17.34 1.50 -11.28
N PRO A 32 17.74 0.39 -10.64
CA PRO A 32 16.82 -0.71 -10.39
C PRO A 32 15.63 -0.24 -9.55
N PRO A 33 14.40 -0.69 -9.86
CA PRO A 33 13.22 -0.26 -9.13
C PRO A 33 13.26 -0.79 -7.70
N VAL A 34 13.08 0.10 -6.72
CA VAL A 34 12.84 -0.28 -5.33
C VAL A 34 11.37 -0.61 -5.17
N ILE A 35 11.05 -1.87 -4.88
CA ILE A 35 9.69 -2.39 -4.77
C ILE A 35 9.32 -2.51 -3.28
N TYR A 36 8.06 -2.24 -2.95
CA TYR A 36 7.52 -2.55 -1.62
C TYR A 36 7.61 -4.04 -1.33
N LYS A 37 8.02 -4.36 -0.12
CA LYS A 37 8.08 -5.71 0.42
C LYS A 37 7.17 -5.81 1.65
N PRO A 38 6.93 -7.01 2.19
CA PRO A 38 6.16 -7.14 3.41
C PRO A 38 6.72 -6.27 4.55
N GLU A 39 8.03 -6.05 4.62
CA GLU A 39 8.63 -5.25 5.71
C GLU A 39 8.16 -3.79 5.72
N ASP A 40 7.63 -3.32 4.58
CA ASP A 40 7.15 -1.95 4.39
C ASP A 40 5.64 -1.81 4.55
N LEU A 41 4.93 -2.90 4.87
CA LEU A 41 3.46 -2.96 4.91
C LEU A 41 2.99 -3.24 6.34
N ILE A 42 3.25 -2.29 7.23
CA ILE A 42 2.89 -2.38 8.64
C ILE A 42 1.55 -1.68 8.91
N VAL A 43 0.69 -2.32 9.69
CA VAL A 43 -0.58 -1.71 10.09
C VAL A 43 -0.31 -0.50 10.96
N GLY A 44 -0.89 0.64 10.58
CA GLY A 44 -0.70 1.95 11.18
C GLY A 44 0.25 2.86 10.44
N GLU A 45 1.02 2.31 9.51
CA GLU A 45 1.87 3.12 8.65
C GLU A 45 1.10 3.64 7.45
N THR A 46 1.59 4.78 6.95
CA THR A 46 1.13 5.39 5.71
C THR A 46 2.09 5.01 4.60
N ILE A 47 1.56 4.47 3.51
CA ILE A 47 2.32 4.13 2.30
C ILE A 47 1.91 5.04 1.15
N ASP A 48 2.88 5.46 0.34
CA ASP A 48 2.59 6.17 -0.91
C ASP A 48 2.38 5.17 -2.05
N VAL A 49 1.18 5.19 -2.61
CA VAL A 49 0.78 4.34 -3.71
C VAL A 49 0.37 5.21 -4.91
N LEU A 50 1.30 5.37 -5.85
CA LEU A 50 1.10 6.12 -7.09
C LEU A 50 0.69 7.59 -6.84
N GLY A 51 1.31 8.25 -5.87
CA GLY A 51 1.04 9.65 -5.50
C GLY A 51 -0.19 9.81 -4.61
N ARG A 52 -0.59 8.75 -3.91
CA ARG A 52 -1.70 8.74 -2.95
C ARG A 52 -1.24 8.09 -1.66
N GLU A 53 -1.30 8.85 -0.59
CA GLU A 53 -1.03 8.35 0.75
C GLU A 53 -2.21 7.48 1.22
N ILE A 54 -1.91 6.24 1.59
CA ILE A 54 -2.88 5.28 2.13
C ILE A 54 -2.40 4.79 3.47
N VAL A 55 -3.32 4.75 4.44
CA VAL A 55 -3.10 4.15 5.75
C VAL A 55 -3.57 2.70 5.74
N LEU A 56 -2.68 1.78 6.12
CA LEU A 56 -3.07 0.41 6.43
C LEU A 56 -3.66 0.38 7.84
N TYR A 57 -4.93 0.02 7.98
CA TYR A 57 -5.62 0.09 9.28
C TYR A 57 -5.88 -1.26 9.92
N ASP A 58 -5.98 -2.31 9.11
CA ASP A 58 -6.18 -3.67 9.56
C ASP A 58 -5.69 -4.68 8.52
N CYS A 59 -5.49 -5.93 8.95
CA CYS A 59 -5.18 -7.07 8.09
C CYS A 59 -5.93 -8.33 8.52
N ASP A 60 -6.01 -9.34 7.66
CA ASP A 60 -6.69 -10.60 7.98
C ASP A 60 -5.84 -11.54 8.87
N ASP A 61 -6.47 -12.57 9.44
CA ASP A 61 -5.82 -13.49 10.38
C ASP A 61 -4.67 -14.29 9.75
N PHE A 62 -4.80 -14.59 8.45
CA PHE A 62 -3.74 -15.24 7.68
C PHE A 62 -2.51 -14.33 7.62
N THR A 63 -2.70 -13.06 7.27
CA THR A 63 -1.65 -12.05 7.17
C THR A 63 -1.02 -11.82 8.54
N ARG A 64 -1.80 -11.69 9.62
CA ARG A 64 -1.25 -11.58 10.99
C ARG A 64 -0.34 -12.77 11.33
N SER A 65 -0.78 -13.98 11.02
CA SER A 65 0.00 -15.20 11.28
C SER A 65 1.28 -15.24 10.45
N PHE A 66 1.23 -14.77 9.21
CA PHE A 66 2.39 -14.61 8.34
C PHE A 66 3.41 -13.63 8.92
N TYR A 67 3.00 -12.44 9.36
CA TYR A 67 3.93 -11.48 9.98
C TYR A 67 4.54 -11.99 11.28
N ARG A 68 3.75 -12.73 12.08
CA ARG A 68 4.23 -13.34 13.32
C ARG A 68 5.30 -14.40 13.07
N SER A 69 5.19 -15.19 12.01
CA SER A 69 6.17 -16.22 11.68
C SER A 69 7.38 -15.68 10.89
N TYR A 70 7.14 -14.73 9.99
CA TYR A 70 8.17 -14.20 9.09
C TYR A 70 9.05 -13.13 9.74
N MET A 71 8.47 -12.25 10.57
CA MET A 71 9.18 -11.13 11.20
C MET A 71 9.14 -11.15 12.73
N GLY A 72 8.40 -12.07 13.35
CA GLY A 72 8.16 -12.04 14.80
C GLY A 72 7.30 -10.86 15.25
N MET A 73 6.58 -10.22 14.32
CA MET A 73 5.79 -9.02 14.57
C MET A 73 4.30 -9.34 14.68
N GLU A 74 3.63 -8.69 15.62
CA GLU A 74 2.17 -8.73 15.75
C GLU A 74 1.56 -7.48 15.11
N GLN A 75 0.72 -7.67 14.09
CA GLN A 75 0.04 -6.60 13.38
C GLN A 75 -1.28 -6.27 14.12
N ALA A 76 -1.28 -5.21 14.92
CA ALA A 76 -2.46 -4.73 15.63
C ALA A 76 -3.41 -3.96 14.70
N SER A 77 -4.73 -4.04 14.94
CA SER A 77 -5.71 -3.25 14.20
C SER A 77 -5.87 -1.85 14.81
N ILE A 78 -6.07 -0.86 13.95
CA ILE A 78 -6.25 0.54 14.35
C ILE A 78 -7.67 0.97 14.07
N LYS A 79 -8.29 1.56 15.09
CA LYS A 79 -9.59 2.21 14.93
C LYS A 79 -9.39 3.51 14.20
N ILE A 80 -9.74 3.52 12.91
CA ILE A 80 -9.87 4.76 12.16
C ILE A 80 -11.29 5.24 12.34
N ASP A 81 -11.44 6.45 12.86
CA ASP A 81 -12.69 7.17 12.75
C ASP A 81 -12.87 7.53 11.28
N HIS A 82 -13.64 6.72 10.57
CA HIS A 82 -13.97 7.02 9.18
C HIS A 82 -14.70 8.37 9.18
N PRO A 83 -14.14 9.43 8.56
CA PRO A 83 -14.96 10.60 8.31
C PRO A 83 -16.17 10.13 7.50
N PRO A 84 -17.38 10.67 7.77
CA PRO A 84 -18.55 10.28 6.99
C PRO A 84 -18.21 10.42 5.51
N LEU A 85 -18.56 9.43 4.72
CA LEU A 85 -18.40 9.46 3.26
C LEU A 85 -19.19 10.68 2.75
N THR A 86 -18.54 11.84 2.66
CA THR A 86 -19.12 13.04 2.07
C THR A 86 -19.20 12.78 0.57
N HIS A 87 -20.43 12.53 0.12
CA HIS A 87 -20.82 12.53 -1.29
C HIS A 87 -20.85 13.95 -1.85
#